data_AF-A0A6P2BKX3-F1
#
_entry.id   AF-A0A6P2BKX3-F1
#
_cell.length_a   1.000
_cell.length_b   1.000
_cell.length_c   1.000
_cell.angle_alpha   90.00
_cell.angle_beta   90.00
_cell.angle_gamma   90.00
#
_symmetry.space_group_name_H-M   'P 1'
#
loop_
_entity.id
_entity.type
_entity.pdbx_description
1 polymer ?
#
loop_
_entity_poly.entity_id
_entity_poly.type
_entity_poly.pdbx_seq_one_letter_code
_entity_poly.pdbx_strand_id
1 'polypeptide(L)'
;MLRIAHDALTFDDVLLLPAYSEVLPSQVDLGSRLTRNIPLNIPLMSAAMDTVTEGRLAIAIAQEGGIGIIHKNMTVERQAREVRLVKKYESGVIRDPITISPDAKVRDLIELTREHSISGVPVVKGEELLGIVTSRDVRFEPQLDNRVSEIMTPKDKLVTVREGATQQEVMELLHRYRIEKVLVVNDGFELRGLITVKDINKALKYPNACKDAQGRLRAGASVGTS
;
A
#
# COMPACT_ATOMS: atom_id res chain seq x y z
N MET A 1 15.27 24.80 -51.68
CA MET A 1 16.08 25.01 -50.47
C MET A 1 15.12 25.01 -49.29
N LEU A 2 15.16 24.00 -48.42
CA LEU A 2 14.41 24.03 -47.16
C LEU A 2 15.06 25.10 -46.28
N ARG A 3 14.38 26.23 -46.12
CA ARG A 3 14.74 27.30 -45.18
C ARG A 3 14.25 26.84 -43.81
N ILE A 4 15.14 26.80 -42.82
CA ILE A 4 14.74 26.68 -41.41
C ILE A 4 13.82 27.88 -41.10
N ALA A 5 12.57 27.62 -40.74
CA ALA A 5 11.54 28.64 -40.56
C ALA A 5 11.43 29.13 -39.10
N HIS A 6 11.92 28.34 -38.15
CA HIS A 6 11.85 28.64 -36.71
C HIS A 6 13.11 28.20 -36.00
N ASP A 7 13.54 29.01 -35.05
CA ASP A 7 14.58 28.67 -34.09
C ASP A 7 13.99 27.76 -33.00
N ALA A 8 14.78 26.78 -32.56
CA ALA A 8 14.43 25.86 -31.49
C ALA A 8 15.49 25.95 -30.39
N LEU A 9 15.04 26.01 -29.13
CA LEU A 9 15.90 26.11 -27.95
C LEU A 9 15.82 24.82 -27.13
N THR A 10 16.94 24.41 -26.55
CA THR A 10 17.04 23.36 -25.52
C THR A 10 17.33 23.97 -24.15
N PHE A 11 17.45 23.13 -23.11
CA PHE A 11 17.67 23.57 -21.73
C PHE A 11 18.96 24.40 -21.56
N ASP A 12 20.04 24.02 -22.25
CA ASP A 12 21.34 24.68 -22.14
C ASP A 12 21.42 26.04 -22.85
N ASP A 13 20.42 26.37 -23.68
CA ASP A 13 20.37 27.63 -24.43
C ASP A 13 19.82 28.80 -23.58
N VAL A 14 19.26 28.53 -22.40
CA VAL A 14 18.52 29.51 -21.61
C VAL A 14 18.85 29.45 -20.11
N LEU A 15 18.65 30.58 -19.42
CA LEU A 15 18.80 30.71 -17.98
C LEU A 15 17.57 31.44 -17.41
N LEU A 16 17.19 31.09 -16.18
CA LEU A 16 16.15 31.82 -15.45
C LEU A 16 16.72 33.09 -14.83
N LEU A 17 16.05 34.23 -15.06
CA LEU A 17 16.42 35.48 -14.42
C LEU A 17 15.91 35.50 -12.97
N PRO A 18 16.78 35.73 -11.96
CA PRO A 18 16.33 35.85 -10.57
C PRO A 18 15.38 37.03 -10.39
N ALA A 19 14.40 36.87 -9.49
CA ALA A 19 13.47 37.92 -9.09
C ALA A 19 13.38 38.00 -7.55
N TYR A 20 12.84 39.10 -7.04
CA TYR A 20 12.60 39.26 -5.61
C TYR A 20 11.65 38.18 -5.08
N SER A 21 11.97 37.60 -3.93
CA SER A 21 11.15 36.58 -3.26
C SER A 21 11.19 36.80 -1.75
N GLU A 22 10.02 36.72 -1.11
CA GLU A 22 9.86 36.67 0.34
C GLU A 22 9.71 35.21 0.84
N VAL A 23 9.59 34.25 -0.08
CA VAL A 23 9.39 32.83 0.22
C VAL A 23 10.74 32.13 0.34
N LEU A 24 10.93 31.40 1.42
CA LEU A 24 12.11 30.54 1.61
C LEU A 24 11.96 29.25 0.78
N PRO A 25 13.05 28.68 0.25
CA PRO A 25 12.99 27.44 -0.53
C PRO A 25 12.26 26.27 0.17
N SER A 26 12.35 26.17 1.49
CA SER A 26 11.67 25.13 2.28
C SER A 26 10.15 25.31 2.40
N GLN A 27 9.62 26.47 1.98
CA GLN A 27 8.20 26.81 2.03
C GLN A 27 7.52 26.69 0.65
N VAL A 28 8.29 26.39 -0.40
CA VAL A 28 7.77 26.26 -1.76
C VAL A 28 6.96 24.95 -1.87
N ASP A 29 5.74 25.06 -2.39
CA ASP A 29 4.93 23.89 -2.74
C ASP A 29 5.34 23.35 -4.11
N LEU A 30 5.68 22.06 -4.14
CA LEU A 30 6.04 21.32 -5.36
C LEU A 30 4.86 20.54 -5.95
N GLY A 31 3.66 20.72 -5.39
CA GLY A 31 2.42 20.15 -5.87
C GLY A 31 2.19 20.42 -7.35
N SER A 32 1.89 19.36 -8.10
CA SER A 32 1.68 19.43 -9.55
C SER A 32 0.57 18.50 -9.99
N ARG A 33 0.16 18.59 -11.25
CA ARG A 33 -0.87 17.71 -11.83
C ARG A 33 -0.31 16.94 -13.00
N LEU A 34 -0.32 15.61 -12.88
CA LEU A 34 0.01 14.74 -14.01
C LEU A 34 -1.13 14.68 -15.03
N THR A 35 -2.36 14.56 -14.53
CA THR A 35 -3.57 14.55 -15.38
C THR A 35 -4.62 15.48 -14.80
N ARG A 36 -5.75 15.63 -15.50
CA ARG A 36 -6.92 16.36 -14.99
C ARG A 36 -7.36 15.89 -13.61
N ASN A 37 -7.11 14.63 -13.22
CA ASN A 37 -7.62 14.03 -11.98
C ASN A 37 -6.53 13.43 -11.07
N ILE A 38 -5.26 13.52 -11.45
CA ILE A 38 -4.15 12.91 -10.72
C ILE A 38 -3.17 14.01 -10.30
N PRO A 39 -3.25 14.51 -9.05
CA PRO A 39 -2.21 15.35 -8.47
C PRO A 39 -1.00 14.52 -8.05
N LEU A 40 0.17 15.14 -8.05
CA LEU A 40 1.42 14.66 -7.48
C LEU A 40 1.88 15.65 -6.41
N ASN A 41 2.59 15.17 -5.39
CA ASN A 41 3.14 16.02 -4.34
C ASN A 41 4.52 16.57 -4.71
N ILE A 42 5.20 15.93 -5.68
CA ILE A 42 6.39 16.46 -6.36
C ILE A 42 6.25 16.23 -7.87
N PRO A 43 6.84 17.08 -8.74
CA PRO A 43 6.69 16.99 -10.19
C PRO A 43 7.64 15.95 -10.80
N LEU A 44 7.75 14.77 -10.18
CA LEU A 44 8.64 13.69 -10.63
C LEU A 44 7.85 12.44 -11.06
N MET A 45 8.25 11.91 -12.21
CA MET A 45 7.76 10.65 -12.76
C MET A 45 8.94 9.82 -13.27
N SER A 46 8.96 8.51 -13.00
CA SER A 46 9.94 7.64 -13.63
C SER A 46 9.50 7.16 -15.01
N ALA A 47 10.50 7.02 -15.89
CA ALA A 47 10.32 6.52 -17.24
C ALA A 47 9.83 5.06 -17.25
N ALA A 48 8.97 4.76 -18.22
CA ALA A 48 8.39 3.43 -18.42
C ALA A 48 9.35 2.48 -19.18
N MET A 49 10.54 2.27 -18.61
CA MET A 49 11.62 1.46 -19.18
C MET A 49 11.95 0.28 -18.27
N ASP A 50 12.35 -0.85 -18.87
CA ASP A 50 12.69 -2.09 -18.14
C ASP A 50 13.89 -1.96 -17.21
N THR A 51 14.86 -1.15 -17.58
CA THR A 51 16.02 -0.81 -16.75
C THR A 51 15.73 0.20 -15.66
N VAL A 52 14.52 0.78 -15.63
CA VAL A 52 14.17 1.87 -14.72
C VAL A 52 13.06 1.45 -13.75
N THR A 53 11.86 1.15 -14.25
CA THR A 53 10.66 1.12 -13.39
C THR A 53 9.93 -0.22 -13.39
N GLU A 54 10.20 -1.01 -12.36
CA GLU A 54 9.30 -2.08 -11.88
C GLU A 54 8.68 -1.67 -10.52
N GLY A 55 7.93 -2.57 -9.87
CA GLY A 55 7.19 -2.27 -8.65
C GLY A 55 8.04 -1.67 -7.52
N ARG A 56 9.30 -2.09 -7.39
CA ARG A 56 10.22 -1.56 -6.38
C ARG A 56 10.47 -0.05 -6.53
N LEU A 57 10.80 0.41 -7.74
CA LEU A 57 11.03 1.85 -7.97
C LEU A 57 9.71 2.62 -7.91
N ALA A 58 8.63 2.04 -8.45
CA ALA A 58 7.32 2.68 -8.40
C ALA A 58 6.83 2.92 -6.97
N ILE A 59 7.09 1.98 -6.04
CA ILE A 59 6.84 2.18 -4.60
C ILE A 59 7.67 3.34 -4.07
N ALA A 60 8.99 3.33 -4.29
CA ALA A 60 9.89 4.35 -3.74
C ALA A 60 9.51 5.77 -4.21
N ILE A 61 9.25 5.94 -5.50
CA ILE A 61 8.87 7.24 -6.05
C ILE A 61 7.50 7.69 -5.54
N ALA A 62 6.53 6.76 -5.45
CA ALA A 62 5.23 7.10 -4.89
C ALA A 62 5.32 7.48 -3.41
N GLN A 63 6.21 6.87 -2.62
CA GLN A 63 6.46 7.25 -1.22
C GLN A 63 7.04 8.66 -1.09
N GLU A 64 7.92 9.08 -2.00
CA GLU A 64 8.47 10.45 -2.01
C GLU A 64 7.51 11.49 -2.63
N GLY A 65 6.37 11.06 -3.18
CA GLY A 65 5.30 11.93 -3.67
C GLY A 65 5.18 12.08 -5.18
N GLY A 66 6.03 11.39 -5.94
CA GLY A 66 5.95 11.30 -7.38
C GLY A 66 5.08 10.12 -7.83
N ILE A 67 5.32 9.63 -9.04
CA ILE A 67 4.67 8.40 -9.54
C ILE A 67 5.62 7.57 -10.42
N GLY A 68 5.59 6.26 -10.26
CA GLY A 68 6.29 5.34 -11.16
C GLY A 68 5.39 4.80 -12.26
N ILE A 69 5.90 4.73 -13.49
CA ILE A 69 5.22 4.09 -14.62
C ILE A 69 5.90 2.75 -14.94
N ILE A 70 5.20 1.64 -14.66
CA ILE A 70 5.72 0.30 -14.91
C ILE A 70 5.79 0.03 -16.42
N HIS A 71 6.93 -0.42 -16.89
CA HIS A 71 7.15 -0.71 -18.31
C HIS A 71 6.30 -1.90 -18.82
N LYS A 72 6.17 -2.03 -20.14
CA LYS A 72 5.37 -3.08 -20.81
C LYS A 72 6.20 -4.28 -21.32
N ASN A 73 7.53 -4.27 -21.12
CA ASN A 73 8.43 -5.34 -21.58
C ASN A 73 8.35 -6.59 -20.68
N MET A 74 7.15 -7.11 -20.51
CA MET A 74 6.80 -8.29 -19.71
C MET A 74 5.40 -8.78 -20.08
N THR A 75 4.99 -9.97 -19.61
CA THR A 75 3.61 -10.43 -19.84
C THR A 75 2.60 -9.54 -19.11
N VAL A 76 1.36 -9.51 -19.59
CA VAL A 76 0.26 -8.73 -18.98
C VAL A 76 0.06 -9.13 -17.52
N GLU A 77 0.14 -10.43 -17.22
CA GLU A 77 0.01 -10.96 -15.87
C GLU A 77 1.14 -10.47 -14.98
N ARG A 78 2.37 -10.42 -15.49
CA ARG A 78 3.51 -9.89 -14.73
C ARG A 78 3.37 -8.40 -14.46
N GLN A 79 2.97 -7.61 -15.46
CA GLN A 79 2.74 -6.17 -15.28
C GLN A 79 1.63 -5.90 -14.26
N ALA A 80 0.54 -6.67 -14.32
CA ALA A 80 -0.55 -6.59 -13.36
C ALA A 80 -0.11 -6.97 -11.93
N ARG A 81 0.81 -7.94 -11.79
CA ARG A 81 1.42 -8.28 -10.50
C ARG A 81 2.27 -7.14 -9.96
N GLU A 82 3.10 -6.49 -10.78
CA GLU A 82 3.89 -5.32 -10.37
C GLU A 82 2.98 -4.18 -9.90
N VAL A 83 1.92 -3.86 -10.64
CA VAL A 83 0.94 -2.84 -10.23
C VAL A 83 0.32 -3.23 -8.90
N ARG A 84 -0.11 -4.50 -8.74
CA ARG A 84 -0.71 -5.00 -7.50
C ARG A 84 0.25 -4.90 -6.32
N LEU A 85 1.53 -5.15 -6.53
CA LEU A 85 2.59 -4.99 -5.52
C LEU A 85 2.64 -3.54 -5.02
N VAL A 86 2.63 -2.54 -5.91
CA VAL A 86 2.60 -1.13 -5.51
C VAL A 86 1.30 -0.79 -4.77
N LYS A 87 0.15 -1.21 -5.31
CA LYS A 87 -1.16 -0.90 -4.72
C LYS A 87 -1.39 -1.54 -3.35
N LYS A 88 -0.79 -2.71 -3.08
CA LYS A 88 -0.86 -3.41 -1.79
C LYS A 88 0.29 -3.07 -0.85
N TYR A 89 1.29 -2.30 -1.30
CA TYR A 89 2.46 -2.01 -0.48
C TYR A 89 2.10 -1.21 0.77
N GLU A 90 1.23 -0.21 0.60
CA GLU A 90 0.72 0.60 1.69
C GLU A 90 -0.76 0.82 1.43
N SER A 91 -1.58 0.48 2.41
CA SER A 91 -3.02 0.66 2.37
C SER A 91 -3.45 1.04 3.76
N GLY A 92 -4.04 2.23 3.92
CA GLY A 92 -4.51 2.68 5.25
C GLY A 92 -5.44 1.65 5.90
N VAL A 93 -6.36 1.10 5.10
CA VAL A 93 -7.15 -0.08 5.44
C VAL A 93 -6.96 -1.13 4.35
N ILE A 94 -6.49 -2.32 4.72
CA ILE A 94 -6.45 -3.50 3.85
C ILE A 94 -7.88 -4.00 3.70
N ARG A 95 -8.54 -3.63 2.60
CA ARG A 95 -9.84 -4.18 2.22
C ARG A 95 -9.61 -5.59 1.66
N ASP A 96 -10.44 -6.53 2.07
CA ASP A 96 -10.33 -7.96 1.71
C ASP A 96 -9.00 -8.60 2.17
N PRO A 97 -8.74 -8.65 3.49
CA PRO A 97 -7.57 -9.34 4.01
C PRO A 97 -7.67 -10.83 3.73
N ILE A 98 -6.53 -11.49 3.54
CA ILE A 98 -6.48 -12.95 3.39
C ILE A 98 -6.96 -13.59 4.69
N THR A 99 -7.98 -14.43 4.61
CA THR A 99 -8.60 -15.11 5.76
C THR A 99 -8.39 -16.61 5.71
N ILE A 100 -8.67 -17.29 6.83
CA ILE A 100 -8.63 -18.74 6.93
C ILE A 100 -9.87 -19.28 7.66
N SER A 101 -10.29 -20.50 7.30
CA SER A 101 -11.37 -21.21 7.99
C SER A 101 -10.93 -21.66 9.39
N PRO A 102 -11.82 -21.64 10.41
CA PRO A 102 -11.53 -22.20 11.72
C PRO A 102 -11.22 -23.70 11.68
N ASP A 103 -11.73 -24.42 10.68
CA ASP A 103 -11.55 -25.87 10.52
C ASP A 103 -10.28 -26.24 9.74
N ALA A 104 -9.55 -25.26 9.20
CA ALA A 104 -8.28 -25.49 8.53
C ALA A 104 -7.21 -25.95 9.52
N LYS A 105 -6.18 -26.62 9.02
CA LYS A 105 -5.06 -27.07 9.85
C LYS A 105 -4.02 -25.97 10.03
N VAL A 106 -3.25 -26.04 11.11
CA VAL A 106 -2.13 -25.11 11.36
C VAL A 106 -1.09 -25.17 10.23
N ARG A 107 -0.85 -26.32 9.60
CA ARG A 107 0.03 -26.42 8.42
C ARG A 107 -0.42 -25.52 7.25
N ASP A 108 -1.72 -25.46 6.98
CA ASP A 108 -2.27 -24.68 5.87
C ASP A 108 -2.10 -23.18 6.15
N LEU A 109 -2.25 -22.78 7.41
CA LEU A 109 -1.95 -21.43 7.88
C LEU A 109 -0.47 -21.05 7.68
N ILE A 110 0.45 -21.97 7.99
CA ILE A 110 1.90 -21.73 7.80
C ILE A 110 2.24 -21.56 6.33
N GLU A 111 1.65 -22.39 5.45
CA GLU A 111 1.85 -22.27 4.00
C GLU A 111 1.30 -20.94 3.49
N LEU A 112 0.06 -20.60 3.87
CA LEU A 112 -0.60 -19.34 3.49
C LEU A 112 0.20 -18.10 3.94
N THR A 113 0.72 -18.11 5.18
CA THR A 113 1.50 -17.01 5.72
C THR A 113 2.85 -16.85 5.01
N ARG A 114 3.51 -17.94 4.62
CA ARG A 114 4.76 -17.93 3.84
C ARG A 114 4.53 -17.46 2.41
N GLU A 115 3.53 -18.01 1.73
CA GLU A 115 3.22 -17.67 0.35
C GLU A 115 2.92 -16.17 0.19
N HIS A 116 2.15 -15.60 1.11
CA HIS A 116 1.74 -14.20 1.04
C HIS A 116 2.57 -13.25 1.90
N SER A 117 3.58 -13.75 2.61
CA SER A 117 4.43 -12.96 3.52
C SER A 117 3.63 -12.14 4.54
N ILE A 118 2.57 -12.73 5.09
CA ILE A 118 1.67 -12.11 6.08
C ILE A 118 1.91 -12.68 7.47
N SER A 119 1.92 -11.83 8.50
CA SER A 119 2.21 -12.22 9.88
C SER A 119 0.97 -12.36 10.77
N GLY A 120 -0.23 -12.21 10.21
CA GLY A 120 -1.46 -12.46 10.91
C GLY A 120 -2.62 -12.62 9.95
N VAL A 121 -3.49 -13.57 10.26
CA VAL A 121 -4.57 -14.04 9.39
C VAL A 121 -5.86 -14.05 10.21
N PRO A 122 -6.87 -13.26 9.80
CA PRO A 122 -8.19 -13.32 10.41
C PRO A 122 -8.85 -14.69 10.14
N VAL A 123 -9.53 -15.21 11.15
CA VAL A 123 -10.26 -16.48 11.08
C VAL A 123 -11.74 -16.18 10.90
N VAL A 124 -12.32 -16.65 9.82
CA VAL A 124 -13.71 -16.37 9.44
C VAL A 124 -14.47 -17.65 9.14
N LYS A 125 -15.76 -17.69 9.49
CA LYS A 125 -16.68 -18.77 9.11
C LYS A 125 -17.84 -18.18 8.33
N GLY A 126 -17.83 -18.39 7.01
CA GLY A 126 -18.67 -17.58 6.12
C GLY A 126 -18.20 -16.13 6.16
N GLU A 127 -19.09 -15.20 6.52
CA GLU A 127 -18.76 -13.78 6.66
C GLU A 127 -18.43 -13.36 8.11
N GLU A 128 -18.71 -14.23 9.09
CA GLU A 128 -18.51 -13.92 10.52
C GLU A 128 -17.04 -14.02 10.93
N LEU A 129 -16.53 -12.97 11.59
CA LEU A 129 -15.20 -12.96 12.19
C LEU A 129 -15.19 -13.69 13.54
N LEU A 130 -14.41 -14.78 13.61
CA LEU A 130 -14.30 -15.63 14.81
C LEU A 130 -13.03 -15.39 15.61
N GLY A 131 -11.97 -14.91 14.97
CA GLY A 131 -10.66 -14.79 15.62
C GLY A 131 -9.58 -14.19 14.73
N ILE A 132 -8.37 -14.15 15.27
CA ILE A 132 -7.14 -13.85 14.52
C ILE A 132 -6.02 -14.75 15.00
N VAL A 133 -5.19 -15.21 14.07
CA VAL A 133 -3.97 -15.95 14.39
C VAL A 133 -2.79 -15.13 13.91
N THR A 134 -1.76 -15.03 14.72
CA THR A 134 -0.53 -14.30 14.43
C THR A 134 0.67 -15.23 14.39
N SER A 135 1.79 -14.74 13.84
CA SER A 135 3.04 -15.49 13.84
C SER A 135 3.54 -15.86 15.24
N ARG A 136 3.08 -15.18 16.30
CA ARG A 136 3.40 -15.52 17.70
C ARG A 136 2.68 -16.78 18.17
N ASP A 137 1.46 -16.99 17.73
CA ASP A 137 0.62 -18.14 18.13
C ASP A 137 1.12 -19.44 17.48
N VAL A 138 1.76 -19.33 16.31
CA VAL A 138 2.24 -20.49 15.52
C VAL A 138 3.72 -20.84 15.79
N ARG A 139 4.52 -19.91 16.32
CA ARG A 139 5.99 -20.05 16.42
C ARG A 139 6.44 -21.23 17.28
N PHE A 140 5.61 -21.66 18.24
CA PHE A 140 5.93 -22.73 19.18
C PHE A 140 4.89 -23.85 19.19
N GLU A 141 4.09 -23.98 18.13
CA GLU A 141 3.08 -25.03 18.04
C GLU A 141 3.70 -26.32 17.44
N PRO A 142 3.96 -27.37 18.25
CA PRO A 142 4.47 -28.63 17.73
C PRO A 142 3.41 -29.43 16.95
N GLN A 143 2.12 -29.19 17.18
CA GLN A 143 1.02 -29.96 16.60
C GLN A 143 0.44 -29.27 15.36
N LEU A 144 1.07 -29.50 14.21
CA LEU A 144 0.69 -28.93 12.92
C LEU A 144 -0.65 -29.43 12.35
N ASP A 145 -1.22 -30.48 12.96
CA ASP A 145 -2.50 -31.08 12.57
C ASP A 145 -3.70 -30.58 13.38
N ASN A 146 -3.47 -29.76 14.41
CA ASN A 146 -4.55 -29.11 15.15
C ASN A 146 -5.32 -28.14 14.26
N ARG A 147 -6.55 -27.83 14.67
CA ARG A 147 -7.37 -26.84 13.97
C ARG A 147 -6.93 -25.44 14.32
N VAL A 148 -7.09 -24.53 13.36
CA VAL A 148 -6.82 -23.10 13.57
C VAL A 148 -7.66 -22.52 14.71
N SER A 149 -8.89 -23.01 14.90
CA SER A 149 -9.76 -22.60 16.01
C SER A 149 -9.20 -22.86 17.41
N GLU A 150 -8.26 -23.79 17.57
CA GLU A 150 -7.67 -24.16 18.86
C GLU A 150 -6.54 -23.21 19.29
N ILE A 151 -5.88 -22.58 18.31
CA ILE A 151 -4.72 -21.69 18.55
C ILE A 151 -5.03 -20.20 18.32
N MET A 152 -6.18 -19.87 17.75
CA MET A 152 -6.54 -18.48 17.45
C MET A 152 -6.83 -17.67 18.71
N THR A 153 -6.63 -16.36 18.65
CA THR A 153 -7.24 -15.45 19.63
C THR A 153 -8.75 -15.38 19.36
N PRO A 154 -9.61 -15.75 20.33
CA PRO A 154 -11.04 -15.85 20.13
C PRO A 154 -11.74 -14.49 20.09
N LYS A 155 -12.96 -14.48 19.53
CA LYS A 155 -13.83 -13.31 19.31
C LYS A 155 -13.94 -12.36 20.51
N ASP A 156 -14.04 -12.88 21.72
CA ASP A 156 -14.17 -12.14 22.98
C ASP A 156 -12.93 -11.31 23.35
N LYS A 157 -11.76 -11.67 22.81
CA LYS A 157 -10.48 -10.99 23.06
C LYS A 157 -10.00 -10.17 21.86
N LEU A 158 -10.79 -10.10 20.80
CA LEU A 158 -10.43 -9.32 19.63
C LEU A 158 -10.54 -7.83 19.91
N VAL A 159 -9.54 -7.09 19.45
CA VAL A 159 -9.59 -5.63 19.39
C VAL A 159 -10.03 -5.25 17.98
N THR A 160 -11.23 -4.71 17.88
CA THR A 160 -11.88 -4.34 16.61
C THR A 160 -12.24 -2.86 16.58
N VAL A 161 -12.42 -2.33 15.38
CA VAL A 161 -13.00 -1.00 15.13
C VAL A 161 -14.13 -1.12 14.11
N ARG A 162 -15.04 -0.15 14.10
CA ARG A 162 -16.09 -0.07 13.09
C ARG A 162 -15.56 0.54 11.79
N GLU A 163 -16.27 0.31 10.69
CA GLU A 163 -16.01 1.03 9.45
C GLU A 163 -16.07 2.54 9.67
N GLY A 164 -15.11 3.28 9.11
CA GLY A 164 -15.01 4.73 9.28
C GLY A 164 -14.26 5.20 10.54
N ALA A 165 -13.72 4.28 11.34
CA ALA A 165 -12.89 4.64 12.50
C ALA A 165 -11.72 5.55 12.11
N THR A 166 -11.40 6.50 12.99
CA THR A 166 -10.36 7.49 12.73
C THR A 166 -8.97 6.87 12.89
N GLN A 167 -7.97 7.41 12.19
CA GLN A 167 -6.59 6.93 12.34
C GLN A 167 -6.09 7.08 13.79
N GLN A 168 -6.53 8.12 14.50
CA GLN A 168 -6.17 8.36 15.89
C GLN A 168 -6.75 7.29 16.83
N GLU A 169 -8.03 6.95 16.68
CA GLU A 169 -8.68 5.87 17.43
C GLU A 169 -7.95 4.53 17.25
N VAL A 170 -7.57 4.20 16.00
CA VAL A 170 -6.81 2.98 15.71
C VAL A 170 -5.43 2.99 16.37
N MET A 171 -4.73 4.12 16.34
CA MET A 171 -3.42 4.28 17.00
C MET A 171 -3.54 4.10 18.53
N GLU A 172 -4.60 4.64 19.14
CA GLU A 172 -4.85 4.48 20.58
C GLU A 172 -5.07 3.01 20.97
N LEU A 173 -5.85 2.27 20.17
CA LEU A 173 -6.08 0.83 20.40
C LEU A 173 -4.80 0.02 20.25
N LEU A 174 -4.03 0.24 19.19
CA LEU A 174 -2.74 -0.42 18.97
C LEU A 174 -1.79 -0.18 20.15
N HIS A 175 -1.72 1.06 20.65
CA HIS A 175 -0.87 1.41 21.79
C HIS A 175 -1.38 0.79 23.11
N ARG A 176 -2.68 0.91 23.40
CA ARG A 176 -3.30 0.44 24.65
C ARG A 176 -3.18 -1.07 24.80
N TYR A 177 -3.50 -1.82 23.74
CA TYR A 177 -3.52 -3.29 23.77
C TYR A 177 -2.18 -3.92 23.37
N ARG A 178 -1.17 -3.12 22.99
CA ARG A 178 0.17 -3.60 22.58
C ARG A 178 0.12 -4.64 21.46
N ILE A 179 -0.79 -4.42 20.51
CA ILE A 179 -1.00 -5.28 19.34
C ILE A 179 -0.51 -4.58 18.06
N GLU A 180 -0.28 -5.36 17.01
CA GLU A 180 0.22 -4.85 15.73
C GLU A 180 -0.86 -4.69 14.66
N LYS A 181 -2.06 -5.19 14.93
CA LYS A 181 -3.14 -5.33 13.96
C LYS A 181 -4.47 -5.04 14.63
N VAL A 182 -5.34 -4.31 13.95
CA VAL A 182 -6.73 -4.05 14.36
C VAL A 182 -7.65 -4.50 13.23
N LEU A 183 -8.72 -5.20 13.61
CA LEU A 183 -9.71 -5.72 12.67
C LEU A 183 -10.84 -4.70 12.51
N VAL A 184 -11.22 -4.43 11.27
CA VAL A 184 -12.36 -3.55 10.94
C VAL A 184 -13.58 -4.44 10.70
N VAL A 185 -14.66 -4.19 11.44
CA VAL A 185 -15.91 -4.96 11.36
C VAL A 185 -17.12 -4.06 11.11
N ASN A 186 -18.21 -4.63 10.59
CA ASN A 186 -19.52 -3.96 10.52
C ASN A 186 -20.40 -4.29 11.74
N ASP A 187 -21.66 -3.85 11.73
CA ASP A 187 -22.62 -4.11 12.82
C ASP A 187 -22.96 -5.60 13.01
N GLY A 188 -22.80 -6.43 11.96
CA GLY A 188 -22.98 -7.89 12.01
C GLY A 188 -21.75 -8.65 12.53
N PHE A 189 -20.67 -7.95 12.90
CA PHE A 189 -19.38 -8.53 13.24
C PHE A 189 -18.73 -9.32 12.09
N GLU A 190 -18.99 -8.91 10.86
CA GLU A 190 -18.34 -9.42 9.66
C GLU A 190 -17.05 -8.65 9.40
N LEU A 191 -16.04 -9.35 8.89
CA LEU A 191 -14.74 -8.74 8.62
C LEU A 191 -14.80 -7.85 7.37
N ARG A 192 -14.51 -6.56 7.55
CA ARG A 192 -14.47 -5.56 6.47
C ARG A 192 -13.07 -5.07 6.13
N GLY A 193 -12.11 -5.23 7.05
CA GLY A 193 -10.73 -4.82 6.77
C GLY A 193 -9.69 -5.14 7.83
N LEU A 194 -8.44 -5.07 7.39
CA LEU A 194 -7.15 -5.12 8.09
C LEU A 194 -6.51 -3.74 8.35
N ILE A 195 -6.21 -3.30 9.58
CA ILE A 195 -5.26 -2.19 9.79
C ILE A 195 -4.02 -2.68 10.53
N THR A 196 -2.83 -2.29 10.06
CA THR A 196 -1.56 -2.72 10.66
C THR A 196 -0.70 -1.54 11.13
N VAL A 197 0.08 -1.74 12.21
CA VAL A 197 1.10 -0.78 12.67
C VAL A 197 2.12 -0.49 11.57
N LYS A 198 2.43 -1.48 10.73
CA LYS A 198 3.38 -1.32 9.62
C LYS A 198 2.91 -0.27 8.62
N ASP A 199 1.62 -0.25 8.30
CA ASP A 199 1.05 0.74 7.37
C ASP A 199 0.99 2.13 7.99
N ILE A 200 0.68 2.23 9.28
CA ILE A 200 0.72 3.51 10.01
C ILE A 200 2.15 4.07 10.04
N ASN A 201 3.14 3.24 10.34
CA ASN A 201 4.55 3.66 10.36
C ASN A 201 5.03 4.11 8.98
N LYS A 202 4.60 3.45 7.90
CA LYS A 202 4.90 3.90 6.53
C LYS A 202 4.30 5.27 6.24
N ALA A 203 3.04 5.49 6.63
CA ALA A 203 2.38 6.78 6.43
C ALA A 203 3.06 7.91 7.21
N LEU A 204 3.55 7.64 8.43
CA LEU A 204 4.31 8.60 9.22
C LEU A 204 5.70 8.87 8.64
N LYS A 205 6.36 7.84 8.09
CA LYS A 205 7.68 7.96 7.48
C LYS A 205 7.65 8.75 6.16
N TYR A 206 6.57 8.61 5.40
CA TYR A 206 6.40 9.19 4.07
C TYR A 206 5.14 10.07 4.02
N PRO A 207 5.15 11.25 4.67
CA PRO A 207 3.99 12.12 4.75
C PRO A 207 3.57 12.68 3.38
N ASN A 208 4.54 12.85 2.47
CA ASN A 208 4.33 13.36 1.12
C ASN A 208 4.00 12.27 0.10
N ALA A 209 3.68 11.04 0.53
CA ALA A 209 3.41 9.94 -0.38
C ALA A 209 2.20 10.22 -1.31
N CYS A 210 2.35 9.92 -2.60
CA CYS A 210 1.31 10.05 -3.60
C CYS A 210 0.30 8.90 -3.49
N LYS A 211 -0.84 9.18 -2.86
CA LYS A 211 -1.89 8.19 -2.56
C LYS A 211 -3.18 8.40 -3.37
N ASP A 212 -3.94 7.34 -3.56
CA ASP A 212 -5.32 7.40 -4.04
C ASP A 212 -6.31 7.70 -2.91
N ALA A 213 -7.59 7.84 -3.24
CA ALA A 213 -8.66 8.12 -2.26
C ALA A 213 -8.84 7.01 -1.19
N GLN A 214 -8.25 5.82 -1.40
CA GLN A 214 -8.26 4.71 -0.46
C GLN A 214 -6.96 4.63 0.37
N GLY A 215 -6.07 5.61 0.23
CA GLY A 215 -4.80 5.66 0.95
C GLY A 215 -3.72 4.72 0.39
N ARG A 216 -3.90 4.19 -0.83
CA ARG A 216 -2.91 3.32 -1.48
C ARG A 216 -1.97 4.11 -2.36
N LEU A 217 -0.70 3.74 -2.41
CA LEU A 217 0.27 4.35 -3.34
C LEU A 217 -0.23 4.33 -4.77
N ARG A 218 -0.02 5.43 -5.52
CA ARG A 218 -0.35 5.49 -6.95
C ARG A 218 0.72 4.79 -7.78
N ALA A 219 0.28 4.19 -8.88
CA ALA A 219 1.14 3.56 -9.87
C ALA A 219 0.56 3.81 -11.26
N GLY A 220 1.40 3.96 -12.26
CA GLY A 220 1.03 3.87 -13.66
C GLY A 220 1.62 2.62 -14.32
N ALA A 221 1.10 2.28 -15.49
CA ALA A 221 1.62 1.21 -16.33
C ALA A 221 1.56 1.67 -17.79
N SER A 222 2.61 1.40 -18.57
CA SER A 222 2.60 1.71 -19.99
C SER A 222 1.88 0.63 -20.77
N VAL A 223 1.18 1.04 -21.82
CA VAL A 223 0.44 0.16 -22.74
C VAL A 223 0.84 0.53 -24.17
N GLY A 224 1.02 -0.48 -25.02
CA GLY A 224 1.37 -0.27 -26.43
C GLY A 224 0.18 0.10 -27.30
N THR A 225 0.45 0.96 -28.29
CA THR A 225 -0.31 1.18 -29.52
C THR A 225 -0.90 -0.06 -30.16
N SER A 226 0.06 -0.89 -30.54
CA SER A 226 0.05 -2.09 -31.37
C SER A 226 1.54 -2.45 -31.51
#